data_AF-A0A494VS74-F1
#
_entry.id   AF-A0A494VS74-F1
#
_cell.length_a   1.000
_cell.length_b   1.000
_cell.length_c   1.000
_cell.angle_alpha   90.00
_cell.angle_beta   90.00
_cell.angle_gamma   90.00
#
_symmetry.space_group_name_H-M   'P 1'
#
loop_
_entity.id
_entity.type
_entity.pdbx_description
1 polymer ?
#
loop_
_entity_poly.entity_id
_entity_poly.type
_entity_poly.pdbx_seq_one_letter_code
_entity_poly.pdbx_strand_id
1 'polypeptide(L)'
;MTAAAVLAAGCHSQKPIVVQGNSGNNALSGAEILSVRLGSTSVRNTADSVGVSFTVSNNTDSPVRFCKWETPFEPRLGKYFEVSDDKGNEAAFKGAMARRVMPPPAEAYIVVAAHDSVNTSVNLAKNYSIQTGKYTVKYVGGGVSGLRSGNTISVSVAGTN
;
A
#
# COMPACT_ATOMS: atom_id res chain seq x y z
N MET A 1 -40.94 59.60 -30.02
CA MET A 1 -42.19 58.84 -29.78
C MET A 1 -42.06 57.53 -30.54
N THR A 2 -41.31 56.57 -30.01
CA THR A 2 -41.76 55.40 -29.24
C THR A 2 -42.60 54.42 -30.06
N ALA A 3 -41.97 53.36 -30.56
CA ALA A 3 -42.64 52.12 -30.96
C ALA A 3 -41.85 50.97 -30.33
N ALA A 4 -42.51 50.25 -29.42
CA ALA A 4 -41.93 49.16 -28.64
C ALA A 4 -42.03 47.84 -29.43
N ALA A 5 -40.90 47.14 -29.59
CA ALA A 5 -40.85 45.80 -30.15
C ALA A 5 -40.90 44.78 -29.00
N VAL A 6 -41.87 43.87 -29.05
CA VAL A 6 -42.00 42.74 -28.11
C VAL A 6 -41.26 41.54 -28.70
N LEU A 7 -40.17 41.12 -28.06
CA LEU A 7 -39.48 39.86 -28.36
C LEU A 7 -39.87 38.82 -27.32
N ALA A 8 -40.49 37.72 -27.78
CA ALA A 8 -40.82 36.57 -26.95
C ALA A 8 -39.56 35.76 -26.64
N ALA A 9 -39.21 35.64 -25.35
CA ALA A 9 -38.16 34.75 -24.88
C ALA A 9 -38.74 33.35 -24.63
N GLY A 10 -38.48 32.40 -25.52
CA GLY A 10 -38.74 30.98 -25.29
C GLY A 10 -37.62 30.36 -24.46
N CYS A 11 -37.86 30.10 -23.16
CA CYS A 11 -36.92 29.35 -22.33
C CYS A 11 -37.01 27.85 -22.64
N HIS A 12 -36.14 27.37 -23.53
CA HIS A 12 -35.92 25.93 -23.72
C HIS A 12 -35.03 25.41 -22.58
N SER A 13 -35.63 24.70 -21.62
CA SER A 13 -34.91 24.10 -20.49
C SER A 13 -34.18 22.83 -20.95
N GLN A 14 -32.96 22.99 -21.48
CA GLN A 14 -31.99 21.89 -21.53
C GLN A 14 -31.42 21.71 -20.12
N LYS A 15 -31.72 20.55 -19.51
CA LYS A 15 -31.05 20.12 -18.28
C LYS A 15 -29.55 20.07 -18.59
N PRO A 16 -28.68 20.77 -17.84
CA PRO A 16 -27.26 20.50 -17.93
C PRO A 16 -27.04 19.07 -17.46
N ILE A 17 -26.53 18.23 -18.36
CA ILE A 17 -25.86 16.99 -17.97
C ILE A 17 -24.70 17.44 -17.11
N VAL A 18 -24.78 17.20 -15.81
CA VAL A 18 -23.61 17.25 -14.93
C VAL A 18 -22.71 16.12 -15.40
N VAL A 19 -21.86 16.40 -16.39
CA VAL A 19 -20.64 15.63 -16.58
C VAL A 19 -19.88 15.89 -15.30
N GLN A 20 -19.88 14.89 -14.42
CA GLN A 20 -19.08 14.86 -13.21
C GLN A 20 -17.62 14.92 -13.68
N GLY A 21 -17.14 16.14 -13.89
CA GLY A 21 -15.75 16.43 -14.19
C GLY A 21 -14.97 15.92 -13.01
N ASN A 22 -14.20 14.85 -13.24
CA ASN A 22 -13.22 14.35 -12.31
C ASN A 22 -12.09 15.41 -12.27
N SER A 23 -12.33 16.50 -11.56
CA SER A 23 -11.31 17.50 -11.23
C SER A 23 -10.32 16.81 -10.32
N GLY A 24 -9.26 16.29 -10.94
CA GLY A 24 -8.08 15.75 -10.30
C GLY A 24 -7.42 16.83 -9.45
N ASN A 25 -7.90 16.98 -8.24
CA ASN A 25 -7.06 17.36 -7.13
C ASN A 25 -6.34 16.07 -6.76
N ASN A 26 -5.10 15.91 -7.23
CA ASN A 26 -4.22 14.82 -6.82
C ASN A 26 -3.76 15.06 -5.37
N ALA A 27 -4.73 15.26 -4.48
CA ALA A 27 -4.53 15.21 -3.05
C ALA A 27 -4.22 13.75 -2.75
N LEU A 28 -3.03 13.53 -2.22
CA LEU A 28 -2.61 12.23 -1.72
C LEU A 28 -3.76 11.62 -0.91
N SER A 29 -4.10 10.36 -1.17
CA SER A 29 -5.01 9.67 -0.26
C SER A 29 -4.40 9.74 1.14
N GLY A 30 -5.23 9.80 2.20
CA GLY A 30 -4.70 9.93 3.56
C GLY A 30 -3.65 8.87 3.91
N ALA A 31 -3.65 7.71 3.27
CA ALA A 31 -2.62 6.69 3.48
C ALA A 31 -1.25 7.03 2.86
N GLU A 32 -1.19 7.81 1.79
CA GLU A 32 0.05 8.12 1.07
C GLU A 32 0.98 9.08 1.83
N ILE A 33 0.44 9.81 2.82
CA ILE A 33 1.23 10.64 3.74
C ILE A 33 1.87 9.83 4.86
N LEU A 34 1.46 8.57 5.06
CA LEU A 34 2.11 7.66 6.00
C LEU A 34 3.43 7.19 5.43
N SER A 35 4.43 7.08 6.29
CA SER A 35 5.75 6.54 5.91
C SER A 35 5.85 5.06 6.22
N VAL A 36 6.37 4.29 5.28
CA VAL A 36 6.67 2.86 5.46
C VAL A 36 8.16 2.69 5.73
N ARG A 37 8.50 1.87 6.73
CA ARG A 37 9.88 1.46 6.99
C ARG A 37 9.99 -0.06 7.13
N LEU A 38 10.93 -0.64 6.39
CA LEU A 38 11.36 -2.02 6.52
C LEU A 38 12.61 -2.12 7.40
N GLY A 39 12.73 -3.23 8.12
CA GLY A 39 13.92 -3.60 8.89
C GLY A 39 14.12 -5.11 8.92
N SER A 40 15.35 -5.56 9.15
CA SER A 40 15.61 -6.97 9.48
C SER A 40 15.35 -7.17 10.97
N THR A 41 14.55 -8.17 11.35
CA THR A 41 14.31 -8.48 12.77
C THR A 41 15.37 -9.40 13.35
N SER A 42 16.22 -9.98 12.49
CA SER A 42 17.24 -10.95 12.88
C SER A 42 18.60 -10.52 12.37
N VAL A 43 19.63 -10.74 13.20
CA VAL A 43 21.03 -10.55 12.81
C VAL A 43 21.53 -11.74 11.98
N ARG A 44 20.92 -12.92 12.18
CA ARG A 44 21.23 -14.15 11.45
C ARG A 44 19.95 -14.71 10.82
N ASN A 45 19.84 -14.63 9.50
CA ASN A 45 18.77 -15.28 8.76
C ASN A 45 19.24 -16.63 8.22
N THR A 46 18.32 -17.57 8.11
CA THR A 46 18.51 -18.89 7.46
C THR A 46 17.47 -19.07 6.36
N ALA A 47 17.64 -20.07 5.51
CA ALA A 47 16.69 -20.35 4.43
C ALA A 47 15.24 -20.55 4.92
N ASP A 48 15.06 -21.02 6.17
CA ASP A 48 13.75 -21.24 6.81
C ASP A 48 13.27 -20.06 7.67
N SER A 49 14.14 -19.07 7.92
CA SER A 49 13.84 -17.96 8.83
C SER A 49 14.51 -16.67 8.36
N VAL A 50 13.75 -15.88 7.60
CA VAL A 50 14.14 -14.54 7.16
C VAL A 50 13.15 -13.53 7.72
N GLY A 51 13.52 -12.87 8.82
CA GLY A 51 12.63 -12.00 9.57
C GLY A 51 12.68 -10.54 9.09
N VAL A 52 11.53 -9.97 8.74
CA VAL A 52 11.39 -8.58 8.29
C VAL A 52 10.32 -7.87 9.11
N SER A 53 10.67 -6.71 9.67
CA SER A 53 9.74 -5.79 10.31
C SER A 53 9.14 -4.84 9.29
N PHE A 54 7.87 -4.53 9.44
CA PHE A 54 7.14 -3.57 8.64
C PHE A 54 6.49 -2.54 9.57
N THR A 55 6.94 -1.30 9.48
CA THR A 55 6.44 -0.19 10.30
C THR A 55 5.75 0.84 9.43
N VAL A 56 4.59 1.32 9.87
CA VAL A 56 3.87 2.44 9.27
C VAL A 56 3.81 3.55 10.30
N SER A 57 4.34 4.73 9.96
CA SER A 57 4.42 5.88 10.87
C SER A 57 3.64 7.07 10.33
N ASN A 58 2.93 7.74 11.23
CA ASN A 58 2.19 8.96 10.97
C ASN A 58 2.91 10.15 11.62
N ASN A 59 3.50 11.01 10.80
CA ASN A 59 4.21 12.22 11.27
C ASN A 59 3.33 13.47 11.26
N THR A 60 2.00 13.32 11.11
CA THR A 60 1.06 14.44 11.06
C THR A 60 0.40 14.67 12.42
N ASP A 61 -0.23 15.84 12.56
CA ASP A 61 -0.94 16.26 13.78
C ASP A 61 -2.37 15.69 13.90
N SER A 62 -2.75 14.72 13.07
CA SER A 62 -4.08 14.12 13.10
C SER A 62 -4.01 12.62 12.87
N PRO A 63 -4.98 11.83 13.39
CA PRO A 63 -5.06 10.41 13.09
C PRO A 63 -5.26 10.18 11.59
N VAL A 64 -4.55 9.19 11.05
CA VAL A 64 -4.60 8.81 9.65
C VAL A 64 -4.87 7.32 9.56
N ARG A 65 -5.68 6.89 8.60
CA ARG A 65 -5.99 5.48 8.40
C ARG A 65 -5.49 4.95 7.07
N PHE A 66 -5.14 3.67 7.03
CA PHE A 66 -4.83 2.93 5.81
C PHE A 66 -5.55 1.58 5.78
N CYS A 67 -5.79 1.04 4.58
CA CYS A 67 -6.32 -0.32 4.46
C CYS A 67 -5.20 -1.31 4.72
N LYS A 68 -5.39 -2.27 5.63
CA LYS A 68 -4.39 -3.29 5.93
C LYS A 68 -4.21 -4.29 4.79
N TRP A 69 -5.08 -4.29 3.79
CA TRP A 69 -4.97 -5.18 2.64
C TRP A 69 -3.69 -4.94 1.84
N GLU A 70 -3.11 -6.01 1.32
CA GLU A 70 -1.83 -5.95 0.60
C GLU A 70 -0.66 -5.48 1.49
N THR A 71 -0.80 -5.64 2.82
CA THR A 71 0.27 -5.36 3.79
C THR A 71 0.55 -6.56 4.69
N PRO A 72 1.71 -6.59 5.36
CA PRO A 72 2.03 -7.59 6.38
C PRO A 72 1.14 -7.58 7.64
N PHE A 73 0.25 -6.59 7.80
CA PHE A 73 -0.73 -6.58 8.89
C PHE A 73 -1.88 -7.58 8.66
N GLU A 74 -1.87 -8.27 7.50
CA GLU A 74 -2.80 -9.35 7.22
C GLU A 74 -2.22 -10.71 7.59
N PRO A 75 -3.07 -11.63 8.09
CA PRO A 75 -2.58 -12.88 8.63
C PRO A 75 -1.99 -13.86 7.59
N ARG A 76 -2.11 -13.67 6.26
CA ARG A 76 -1.49 -14.58 5.26
C ARG A 76 -1.67 -14.31 3.75
N LEU A 77 -2.22 -13.18 3.31
CA LEU A 77 -2.69 -13.05 1.91
C LEU A 77 -1.83 -12.09 1.08
N GLY A 78 -1.43 -12.54 -0.11
CA GLY A 78 -0.86 -11.68 -1.14
C GLY A 78 0.67 -11.63 -1.22
N LYS A 79 1.16 -11.22 -2.39
CA LYS A 79 2.57 -10.90 -2.66
C LYS A 79 2.74 -9.39 -2.59
N TYR A 80 3.14 -8.87 -1.42
CA TYR A 80 3.37 -7.44 -1.19
C TYR A 80 4.84 -7.06 -1.03
N PHE A 81 5.75 -8.04 -1.13
CA PHE A 81 7.18 -7.80 -1.23
C PHE A 81 7.73 -8.27 -2.58
N GLU A 82 8.64 -7.48 -3.15
CA GLU A 82 9.62 -7.95 -4.12
C GLU A 82 10.85 -8.39 -3.33
N VAL A 83 11.32 -9.60 -3.59
CA VAL A 83 12.48 -10.21 -2.93
C VAL A 83 13.42 -10.70 -4.02
N SER A 84 14.53 -10.02 -4.25
CA SER A 84 15.46 -10.35 -5.35
C SER A 84 16.82 -10.75 -4.81
N ASP A 85 17.46 -11.75 -5.43
CA ASP A 85 18.84 -12.13 -5.13
C ASP A 85 19.84 -11.07 -5.62
N ASP A 86 21.14 -11.32 -5.42
CA ASP A 86 22.23 -10.43 -5.83
C ASP A 86 22.40 -10.32 -7.36
N LYS A 87 21.84 -11.26 -8.12
CA LYS A 87 21.79 -11.25 -9.58
C LYS A 87 20.52 -10.57 -10.12
N GLY A 88 19.62 -10.13 -9.24
CA GLY A 88 18.34 -9.51 -9.58
C GLY A 88 17.22 -10.49 -9.89
N ASN A 89 17.42 -11.80 -9.72
CA ASN A 89 16.35 -12.79 -9.90
C ASN A 89 15.38 -12.71 -8.71
N GLU A 90 14.09 -12.68 -9.00
CA GLU A 90 13.08 -12.67 -7.95
C GLU A 90 12.92 -14.06 -7.31
N ALA A 91 12.94 -14.11 -5.98
CA ALA A 91 12.61 -15.30 -5.21
C ALA A 91 11.16 -15.72 -5.49
N ALA A 92 10.96 -17.00 -5.79
CA ALA A 92 9.64 -17.50 -6.14
C ALA A 92 8.66 -17.36 -4.97
N PHE A 93 7.54 -16.67 -5.20
CA PHE A 93 6.45 -16.57 -4.23
C PHE A 93 5.63 -17.87 -4.22
N LYS A 94 5.43 -18.45 -3.02
CA LYS A 94 4.68 -19.68 -2.75
C LYS A 94 3.52 -19.46 -1.77
N GLY A 95 3.25 -18.21 -1.39
CA GLY A 95 2.16 -17.87 -0.48
C GLY A 95 0.78 -17.96 -1.14
N ALA A 96 -0.26 -17.90 -0.33
CA ALA A 96 -1.64 -17.91 -0.82
C ALA A 96 -2.02 -16.55 -1.45
N MET A 97 -2.66 -16.61 -2.62
CA MET A 97 -3.29 -15.46 -3.27
C MET A 97 -4.81 -15.58 -3.11
N ALA A 98 -5.45 -14.55 -2.57
CA ALA A 98 -6.90 -14.50 -2.44
C ALA A 98 -7.46 -13.25 -3.10
N ARG A 99 -8.64 -13.39 -3.71
CA ARG A 99 -9.42 -12.27 -4.22
C ARG A 99 -10.16 -11.60 -3.07
N ARG A 100 -10.39 -10.29 -3.19
CA ARG A 100 -11.14 -9.49 -2.23
C ARG A 100 -12.46 -9.03 -2.84
N VAL A 101 -13.47 -8.89 -1.98
CA VAL A 101 -14.71 -8.18 -2.32
C VAL A 101 -14.47 -6.70 -2.09
N MET A 102 -14.89 -5.86 -3.04
CA MET A 102 -14.78 -4.40 -2.96
C MET A 102 -16.16 -3.78 -2.68
N PRO A 103 -16.22 -2.67 -1.92
CA PRO A 103 -15.11 -1.99 -1.23
C PRO A 103 -14.62 -2.75 0.02
N PRO A 104 -13.42 -2.44 0.56
CA PRO A 104 -12.98 -3.00 1.83
C PRO A 104 -13.96 -2.66 2.96
N PRO A 105 -14.29 -3.61 3.85
CA PRO A 105 -15.13 -3.35 5.01
C PRO A 105 -14.39 -2.48 6.04
N ALA A 106 -15.10 -1.91 7.00
CA ALA A 106 -14.53 -0.97 7.98
C ALA A 106 -13.39 -1.61 8.80
N GLU A 107 -13.49 -2.89 9.11
CA GLU A 107 -12.51 -3.67 9.89
C GLU A 107 -11.21 -3.95 9.11
N ALA A 108 -11.19 -3.64 7.81
CA ALA A 108 -10.00 -3.70 6.97
C ALA A 108 -9.08 -2.49 7.16
N TYR A 109 -9.47 -1.47 7.93
CA TYR A 109 -8.66 -0.27 8.14
C TYR A 109 -7.94 -0.30 9.49
N ILE A 110 -6.71 0.22 9.49
CA ILE A 110 -5.93 0.51 10.69
C ILE A 110 -5.84 2.02 10.82
N VAL A 111 -6.07 2.55 12.02
CA VAL A 111 -5.86 3.95 12.37
C VAL A 111 -4.51 4.08 13.06
N VAL A 112 -3.67 5.00 12.58
CA VAL A 112 -2.40 5.38 13.20
C VAL A 112 -2.61 6.76 13.82
N ALA A 113 -2.42 6.87 15.13
CA ALA A 113 -2.56 8.13 15.85
C ALA A 113 -1.54 9.17 15.34
N ALA A 114 -1.79 10.45 15.64
CA ALA A 114 -0.84 11.53 15.35
C ALA A 114 0.51 11.23 16.02
N HIS A 115 1.61 11.44 15.30
CA HIS A 115 2.99 11.20 15.78
C HIS A 115 3.26 9.78 16.31
N ASP A 116 2.51 8.78 15.85
CA ASP A 116 2.61 7.39 16.29
C ASP A 116 2.94 6.44 15.13
N SER A 117 3.18 5.17 15.47
CA SER A 117 3.46 4.11 14.51
C SER A 117 2.82 2.79 14.90
N VAL A 118 2.45 2.01 13.88
CA VAL A 118 2.09 0.60 14.02
C VAL A 118 3.16 -0.26 13.38
N ASN A 119 3.45 -1.43 13.97
CA ASN A 119 4.42 -2.36 13.43
C ASN A 119 3.92 -3.79 13.43
N THR A 120 4.48 -4.59 12.53
CA THR A 120 4.32 -6.04 12.48
C THR A 120 5.62 -6.67 11.97
N SER A 121 5.77 -7.97 12.12
CA SER A 121 6.91 -8.73 11.62
C SER A 121 6.47 -9.98 10.88
N VAL A 122 7.18 -10.32 9.81
CA VAL A 122 6.93 -11.52 9.02
C VAL A 122 8.21 -12.32 8.80
N ASN A 123 8.04 -13.64 8.64
CA ASN A 123 9.08 -14.51 8.14
C ASN A 123 8.86 -14.73 6.63
N LEU A 124 9.72 -14.16 5.78
CA LEU A 124 9.62 -14.27 4.32
C LEU A 124 9.72 -15.72 3.84
N ALA A 125 10.51 -16.58 4.51
CA ALA A 125 10.69 -17.98 4.12
C ALA A 125 9.39 -18.81 4.15
N LYS A 126 8.36 -18.33 4.86
CA LYS A 126 7.02 -18.95 4.84
C LYS A 126 6.35 -18.83 3.47
N ASN A 127 6.60 -17.74 2.74
CA ASN A 127 5.89 -17.38 1.51
C ASN A 127 6.81 -17.23 0.29
N TYR A 128 8.13 -17.31 0.47
CA TYR A 128 9.12 -17.23 -0.61
C TYR A 128 10.05 -18.44 -0.56
N SER A 129 10.48 -18.91 -1.73
CA SER A 129 11.57 -19.88 -1.85
C SER A 129 12.91 -19.15 -1.73
N ILE A 130 13.53 -19.26 -0.56
CA ILE A 130 14.78 -18.57 -0.21
C ILE A 130 15.91 -19.60 -0.10
N GLN A 131 17.08 -19.25 -0.62
CA GLN A 131 18.31 -20.04 -0.51
C GLN A 131 19.38 -19.23 0.24
N THR A 132 20.53 -19.85 0.50
CA THR A 132 21.71 -19.13 1.00
C THR A 132 22.12 -18.04 0.01
N GLY A 133 22.39 -16.83 0.51
CA GLY A 133 22.75 -15.71 -0.34
C GLY A 133 22.33 -14.36 0.24
N LYS A 134 22.53 -13.30 -0.54
CA LYS A 134 22.08 -11.94 -0.20
C LYS A 134 20.84 -11.59 -1.01
N TYR A 135 19.85 -11.02 -0.35
CA TYR A 135 18.60 -10.58 -0.96
C TYR A 135 18.34 -9.09 -0.71
N THR A 136 17.68 -8.47 -1.67
CA THR A 136 17.09 -7.14 -1.59
C THR A 136 15.59 -7.29 -1.39
N VAL A 137 15.02 -6.60 -0.39
CA VAL A 137 13.59 -6.66 -0.06
C VAL A 137 12.97 -5.28 -0.19
N LYS A 138 11.89 -5.18 -0.95
CA LYS A 138 11.12 -3.95 -1.19
C LYS A 138 9.64 -4.21 -1.01
N TYR A 139 8.93 -3.28 -0.38
CA TYR A 139 7.46 -3.30 -0.31
C TYR A 139 6.83 -2.72 -1.58
N VAL A 140 5.83 -3.43 -2.13
CA VAL A 140 5.15 -3.07 -3.40
C VAL A 140 3.61 -3.18 -3.35
N GLY A 141 3.01 -3.52 -2.19
CA GLY A 141 1.56 -3.70 -2.03
C GLY A 141 0.72 -2.42 -1.95
N GLY A 142 1.20 -1.31 -2.50
CA GLY A 142 0.61 0.02 -2.29
C GLY A 142 -0.80 0.26 -2.88
N GLY A 143 -1.38 -0.70 -3.58
CA GLY A 143 -2.61 -0.54 -4.36
C GLY A 143 -3.83 -0.20 -3.51
N VAL A 144 -4.38 -1.18 -2.79
CA VAL A 144 -5.57 -0.97 -1.94
C VAL A 144 -5.20 -0.33 -0.61
N SER A 145 -4.00 -0.57 -0.11
CA SER A 145 -3.51 0.04 1.14
C SER A 145 -3.39 1.57 1.04
N GLY A 146 -3.06 2.08 -0.15
CA GLY A 146 -2.67 3.47 -0.38
C GLY A 146 -1.31 3.83 0.22
N LEU A 147 -0.58 2.85 0.77
CA LEU A 147 0.76 3.06 1.33
C LEU A 147 1.79 3.14 0.20
N ARG A 148 2.68 4.12 0.25
CA ARG A 148 3.80 4.22 -0.69
C ARG A 148 4.94 3.28 -0.30
N SER A 149 5.72 2.84 -1.28
CA SER A 149 6.96 2.11 -1.02
C SER A 149 7.88 2.94 -0.13
N GLY A 150 8.39 2.30 0.92
CA GLY A 150 9.35 2.88 1.85
C GLY A 150 10.79 2.67 1.42
N ASN A 151 11.66 2.50 2.41
CA ASN A 151 13.03 2.06 2.16
C ASN A 151 13.09 0.62 1.65
N THR A 152 14.22 0.32 1.00
CA THR A 152 14.65 -1.04 0.67
C THR A 152 15.63 -1.53 1.73
N ILE A 153 15.62 -2.82 2.03
CA ILE A 153 16.62 -3.45 2.92
C ILE A 153 17.37 -4.56 2.21
N SER A 154 18.59 -4.84 2.67
CA SER A 154 19.33 -6.05 2.32
C SER A 154 19.31 -7.03 3.48
N VAL A 155 19.10 -8.32 3.17
CA VAL A 155 19.18 -9.42 4.15
C VAL A 155 20.17 -10.47 3.65
N SER A 156 21.04 -10.94 4.55
CA SER A 156 21.94 -12.05 4.26
C SER A 156 21.40 -13.32 4.89
N VAL A 157 21.30 -14.38 4.09
CA VAL A 157 20.80 -15.70 4.46
C VAL A 157 21.98 -16.65 4.53
N ALA A 158 22.27 -17.16 5.73
CA ALA A 158 23.34 -18.12 5.96
C ALA A 158 22.91 -19.53 5.58
N GLY A 159 23.88 -20.34 5.14
CA GLY A 159 23.70 -21.78 4.99
C GLY A 159 23.46 -22.44 6.35
N THR A 160 22.66 -23.50 6.35
CA THR A 160 22.62 -24.45 7.46
C THR A 160 23.89 -25.28 7.40
N ASN A 161 24.77 -25.13 8.41
CA ASN A 161 25.88 -26.05 8.62
C ASN A 161 25.37 -27.43 9.00
#